data_AF-A0AAV2JRC9-F1
#
_entry.id   AF-A0AAV2JRC9-F1
#
_cell.length_a   1.000
_cell.length_b   1.000
_cell.length_c   1.000
_cell.angle_alpha   90.00
_cell.angle_beta   90.00
_cell.angle_gamma   90.00
#
_symmetry.space_group_name_H-M   'P 1'
#
loop_
_entity.id
_entity.type
_entity.pdbx_description
1 polymer ?
#
loop_
_entity_poly.entity_id
_entity_poly.type
_entity_poly.pdbx_seq_one_letter_code
_entity_poly.pdbx_strand_id
1 'polypeptide(L)'
;MPGRKVRKSTGIVKQRRNEDVGLAEELAGSEEELAEELTSDTVRVGQKMSDLDTVLREIREFRRETVESLNAIREDIRKANCRIDVTEKRIGDTEERIQYMEEATCELIQFCKKLKEKQVDQEGRARRDNVRLHGIKEGAEKDAESGWGHHVAAVHLHSDPVEVCHNHFQLFQQNVPSPPCSAWNYEHWEGNKTRTSFDSLLASSFVAAFEKPISSSIL
;
A
#
# COMPACT_ATOMS: atom_id res chain seq x y z
N MET A 1 56.64 68.80 37.79
CA MET A 1 58.03 68.31 37.88
C MET A 1 58.59 68.18 36.46
N PRO A 2 59.88 68.50 36.25
CA PRO A 2 60.43 69.33 35.16
C PRO A 2 60.69 68.51 33.88
N GLY A 3 60.77 69.05 32.66
CA GLY A 3 61.39 70.30 32.24
C GLY A 3 62.76 70.00 31.63
N ARG A 4 62.97 70.29 30.33
CA ARG A 4 64.26 70.52 29.61
C ARG A 4 64.04 70.29 28.11
N LYS A 5 64.66 71.00 27.18
CA LYS A 5 65.43 72.25 27.17
C LYS A 5 65.56 72.65 25.70
N VAL A 6 65.34 73.93 25.42
CA VAL A 6 65.66 74.63 24.18
C VAL A 6 67.15 74.51 23.87
N ARG A 7 67.51 74.32 22.60
CA ARG A 7 68.70 74.96 21.99
C ARG A 7 68.42 75.39 20.54
N LYS A 8 68.39 76.71 20.35
CA LYS A 8 68.65 77.39 19.07
C LYS A 8 70.16 77.37 18.83
N SER A 9 70.58 77.17 17.58
CA SER A 9 71.85 77.69 17.08
C SER A 9 71.68 78.17 15.65
N THR A 10 71.83 79.48 15.49
CA THR A 10 71.92 80.28 14.27
C THR A 10 73.25 80.05 13.55
N GLY A 11 73.23 80.15 12.22
CA GLY A 11 74.41 80.29 11.34
C GLY A 11 73.95 80.35 9.88
N ILE A 12 73.57 81.53 9.37
CA ILE A 12 74.36 82.43 8.51
C ILE A 12 74.78 81.80 7.17
N VAL A 13 73.97 82.12 6.15
CA VAL A 13 74.30 82.65 4.80
C VAL A 13 75.64 82.27 4.16
N LYS A 14 75.56 81.63 2.98
CA LYS A 14 76.43 81.95 1.84
C LYS A 14 75.72 81.69 0.51
N GLN A 15 75.41 82.78 -0.20
CA GLN A 15 75.11 82.78 -1.63
C GLN A 15 76.30 82.23 -2.44
N ARG A 16 76.04 81.27 -3.33
CA ARG A 16 76.68 81.06 -4.64
C ARG A 16 75.62 80.41 -5.54
N ARG A 17 75.05 81.13 -6.52
CA ARG A 17 75.35 81.01 -7.97
C ARG A 17 75.39 79.53 -8.38
N ASN A 18 74.28 79.01 -8.90
CA ASN A 18 74.01 78.90 -10.35
C ASN A 18 75.20 78.30 -11.10
N GLU A 19 75.12 77.00 -11.35
CA GLU A 19 75.31 76.33 -12.64
C GLU A 19 75.04 74.83 -12.41
N ASP A 20 74.73 74.10 -13.48
CA ASP A 20 74.35 72.68 -13.55
C ASP A 20 72.84 72.40 -13.50
N VAL A 21 72.14 73.05 -14.42
CA VAL A 21 70.96 72.51 -15.09
C VAL A 21 71.48 71.52 -16.15
N GLY A 22 71.13 70.24 -16.05
CA GLY A 22 71.30 69.33 -17.19
C GLY A 22 71.67 67.89 -16.89
N LEU A 23 71.09 67.23 -15.87
CA LEU A 23 71.12 65.76 -15.76
C LEU A 23 69.88 65.22 -14.99
N ALA A 24 68.69 65.77 -15.25
CA ALA A 24 67.46 65.40 -14.53
C ALA A 24 66.32 64.87 -15.41
N GLU A 25 66.56 64.68 -16.71
CA GLU A 25 65.48 64.35 -17.67
C GLU A 25 65.55 62.91 -18.21
N GLU A 26 66.56 62.12 -17.82
CA GLU A 26 66.70 60.71 -18.27
C GLU A 26 66.41 59.68 -17.16
N LEU A 27 66.17 60.13 -15.92
CA LEU A 27 65.76 59.27 -14.78
C LEU A 27 64.26 59.32 -14.46
N ALA A 28 63.50 60.24 -15.08
CA ALA A 28 62.06 60.36 -14.85
C ALA A 28 61.23 59.38 -15.70
N GLY A 29 61.75 58.95 -16.86
CA GLY A 29 61.05 58.01 -17.74
C GLY A 29 61.00 56.57 -17.21
N SER A 30 61.99 56.15 -16.41
CA SER A 30 62.06 54.79 -15.87
C SER A 30 61.28 54.60 -14.56
N GLU A 31 61.03 55.66 -13.79
CA GLU A 31 60.19 55.60 -12.58
C GLU A 31 58.69 55.55 -12.91
N GLU A 32 58.27 56.20 -14.01
CA GLU A 32 56.86 56.23 -14.44
C GLU A 32 56.44 54.89 -15.09
N GLU A 33 57.35 54.24 -15.84
CA GLU A 33 57.13 52.91 -16.45
C GLU A 33 57.06 51.79 -15.39
N LEU A 34 57.85 51.89 -14.30
CA LEU A 34 57.80 50.98 -13.15
C LEU A 34 56.51 51.12 -12.32
N ALA A 35 55.92 52.32 -12.26
CA ALA A 35 54.66 52.55 -11.55
C ALA A 35 53.44 51.99 -12.32
N GLU A 36 53.48 51.99 -13.65
CA GLU A 36 52.42 51.42 -14.49
C GLU A 36 52.40 49.88 -14.44
N GLU A 37 53.57 49.23 -14.36
CA GLU A 37 53.68 47.77 -14.19
C GLU A 37 53.19 47.30 -12.80
N LEU A 38 53.54 48.02 -11.73
CA LEU A 38 53.05 47.75 -10.37
C LEU A 38 51.54 47.96 -10.22
N THR A 39 50.95 48.91 -10.95
CA THR A 39 49.50 49.12 -10.95
C THR A 39 48.75 48.03 -11.73
N SER A 40 49.31 47.54 -12.83
CA SER A 40 48.75 46.41 -13.58
C SER A 40 48.73 45.11 -12.76
N ASP A 41 49.84 44.80 -12.06
CA ASP A 41 49.93 43.61 -11.22
C ASP A 41 49.02 43.68 -9.99
N THR A 42 48.88 44.86 -9.37
CA THR A 42 47.92 45.05 -8.26
C THR A 42 46.46 44.91 -8.72
N VAL A 43 46.12 45.36 -9.94
CA VAL A 43 44.78 45.14 -10.54
C VAL A 43 44.53 43.65 -10.82
N ARG A 44 45.51 42.92 -11.37
CA ARG A 44 45.40 41.46 -11.60
C ARG A 44 45.25 40.67 -10.30
N VAL A 45 45.96 41.05 -9.25
CA VAL A 45 45.81 40.44 -7.91
C VAL A 45 44.42 40.75 -7.33
N GLY A 46 43.92 41.97 -7.51
CA GLY A 46 42.56 42.36 -7.13
C GLY A 46 41.48 41.52 -7.82
N GLN A 47 41.60 41.27 -9.12
CA GLN A 47 40.68 40.39 -9.86
C GLN A 47 40.72 38.94 -9.37
N LYS A 48 41.90 38.39 -9.09
CA LYS A 48 42.03 37.04 -8.53
C LYS A 48 41.40 36.93 -7.13
N MET A 49 41.49 37.98 -6.32
CA MET A 49 40.83 38.04 -5.01
C MET A 49 39.30 38.06 -5.16
N SER A 50 38.75 38.85 -6.09
CA SER A 50 37.31 38.87 -6.34
C SER A 50 36.75 37.55 -6.91
N ASP A 51 37.53 36.86 -7.75
CA ASP A 51 37.16 35.55 -8.29
C ASP A 51 37.16 34.50 -7.18
N LEU A 52 38.18 34.52 -6.31
CA LEU A 52 38.26 33.63 -5.14
C LEU A 52 37.08 33.86 -4.18
N ASP A 53 36.73 35.12 -3.91
CA ASP A 53 35.57 35.46 -3.06
C ASP A 53 34.26 34.95 -3.65
N THR A 54 34.13 34.99 -4.97
CA THR A 54 32.96 34.44 -5.69
C THR A 54 32.89 32.92 -5.54
N VAL A 55 33.99 32.21 -5.75
CA VAL A 55 34.05 30.75 -5.56
C VAL A 55 33.77 30.36 -4.11
N LEU A 56 34.30 31.10 -3.14
CA LEU A 56 34.03 30.84 -1.72
C LEU A 56 32.57 31.06 -1.34
N ARG A 57 31.90 32.05 -1.95
CA ARG A 57 30.47 32.27 -1.78
C ARG A 57 29.66 31.11 -2.34
N GLU A 58 29.96 30.66 -3.55
CA GLU A 58 29.31 29.52 -4.19
C GLU A 58 29.48 28.23 -3.37
N ILE A 59 30.67 27.96 -2.84
CA ILE A 59 30.91 26.79 -1.96
C ILE A 59 30.05 26.87 -0.70
N ARG A 60 29.88 28.05 -0.10
CA ARG A 60 29.04 28.22 1.09
C ARG A 60 27.56 28.02 0.77
N GLU A 61 27.12 28.50 -0.38
CA GLU A 61 25.76 28.32 -0.87
C GLU A 61 25.47 26.86 -1.18
N PHE A 62 26.33 26.19 -1.95
CA PHE A 62 26.24 24.77 -2.24
C PHE A 62 26.18 23.90 -0.98
N ARG A 63 27.01 24.21 0.03
CA ARG A 63 26.96 23.50 1.33
C ARG A 63 25.61 23.68 2.03
N ARG A 64 25.04 24.88 1.96
CA ARG A 64 23.73 25.17 2.56
C ARG A 64 22.62 24.39 1.86
N GLU A 65 22.58 24.47 0.54
CA GLU A 65 21.62 23.73 -0.30
C GLU A 65 21.72 22.21 -0.08
N THR A 66 22.96 21.69 0.03
CA THR A 66 23.19 20.26 0.30
C THR A 66 22.61 19.87 1.65
N VAL A 67 22.83 20.67 2.70
CA VAL A 67 22.28 20.40 4.04
C VAL A 67 20.75 20.47 4.03
N GLU A 68 20.17 21.46 3.35
CA GLU A 68 18.72 21.60 3.20
C GLU A 68 18.11 20.40 2.45
N SER A 69 18.72 20.00 1.33
CA SER A 69 18.30 18.82 0.55
C SER A 69 18.40 17.53 1.37
N LEU A 70 19.50 17.32 2.11
CA LEU A 70 19.65 16.15 2.99
C LEU A 70 18.61 16.14 4.11
N ASN A 71 18.26 17.31 4.66
CA ASN A 71 17.20 17.40 5.66
C ASN A 71 15.82 17.09 5.08
N ALA A 72 15.52 17.55 3.87
CA ALA A 72 14.29 17.22 3.18
C ALA A 72 14.19 15.71 2.91
N ILE A 73 15.24 15.10 2.37
CA ILE A 73 15.31 13.64 2.13
C ILE A 73 15.13 12.87 3.44
N ARG A 74 15.79 13.30 4.52
CA ARG A 74 15.66 12.66 5.83
C ARG A 74 14.22 12.69 6.32
N GLU A 75 13.51 13.79 6.12
CA GLU A 75 12.12 13.93 6.53
C GLU A 75 11.19 13.07 5.67
N ASP A 76 11.43 12.98 4.37
CA ASP A 76 10.67 12.10 3.49
C ASP A 76 10.90 10.62 3.82
N ILE A 77 12.12 10.23 4.19
CA ILE A 77 12.42 8.89 4.71
C ILE A 77 11.63 8.61 5.99
N ARG A 78 11.55 9.57 6.93
CA ARG A 78 10.76 9.40 8.15
C ARG A 78 9.28 9.20 7.83
N LYS A 79 8.72 10.02 6.95
CA LYS A 79 7.31 9.89 6.52
C LYS A 79 7.05 8.53 5.85
N ALA A 80 7.98 8.08 5.00
CA ALA A 80 7.90 6.77 4.36
C ALA A 80 7.90 5.65 5.40
N ASN A 81 8.82 5.69 6.37
CA ASN A 81 8.89 4.70 7.45
C ASN A 81 7.60 4.68 8.28
N CYS A 82 7.09 5.84 8.70
CA CYS A 82 5.81 5.89 9.43
C CYS A 82 4.65 5.28 8.62
N ARG A 83 4.61 5.51 7.31
CA ARG A 83 3.59 4.91 6.44
C ARG A 83 3.77 3.40 6.37
N ILE A 84 5.01 2.92 6.25
CA ILE A 84 5.33 1.49 6.25
C ILE A 84 4.84 0.86 7.55
N ASP A 85 5.21 1.39 8.72
CA ASP A 85 4.82 0.86 10.03
C ASP A 85 3.29 0.75 10.18
N VAL A 86 2.55 1.77 9.74
CA VAL A 86 1.08 1.74 9.75
C VAL A 86 0.54 0.67 8.80
N THR A 87 1.16 0.49 7.64
CA THR A 87 0.72 -0.50 6.65
C THR A 87 1.02 -1.91 7.14
N GLU A 88 2.20 -2.16 7.71
CA GLU A 88 2.58 -3.42 8.33
C GLU A 88 1.63 -3.80 9.46
N LYS A 89 1.28 -2.86 10.34
CA LYS A 89 0.30 -3.10 11.40
C LYS A 89 -1.07 -3.49 10.82
N ARG A 90 -1.56 -2.76 9.82
CA ARG A 90 -2.85 -3.06 9.17
C ARG A 90 -2.85 -4.42 8.48
N ILE A 91 -1.72 -4.81 7.87
CA ILE A 91 -1.54 -6.12 7.27
C ILE A 91 -1.60 -7.19 8.37
N GLY A 92 -0.84 -7.03 9.45
CA GLY A 92 -0.87 -7.97 10.58
C GLY A 92 -2.27 -8.16 11.18
N ASP A 93 -2.99 -7.06 11.45
CA ASP A 93 -4.37 -7.12 11.95
C ASP A 93 -5.32 -7.86 10.98
N THR A 94 -5.07 -7.72 9.67
CA THR A 94 -5.88 -8.39 8.63
C THR A 94 -5.55 -9.87 8.52
N GLU A 95 -4.27 -10.23 8.57
CA GLU A 95 -3.78 -11.61 8.56
C GLU A 95 -4.33 -12.38 9.78
N GLU A 96 -4.31 -11.77 10.96
CA GLU A 96 -4.88 -12.39 12.17
C GLU A 96 -6.37 -12.68 12.01
N ARG A 97 -7.14 -11.72 11.46
CA ARG A 97 -8.57 -11.91 11.20
C ARG A 97 -8.84 -13.00 10.16
N ILE A 98 -8.03 -13.09 9.12
CA ILE A 98 -8.15 -14.13 8.10
C ILE A 98 -7.90 -15.49 8.75
N GLN A 99 -6.86 -15.63 9.57
CA GLN A 99 -6.54 -16.86 10.29
C GLN A 99 -7.73 -17.34 11.14
N TYR A 100 -8.34 -16.45 11.94
CA TYR A 100 -9.53 -16.81 12.73
C TYR A 100 -10.72 -17.25 11.86
N MET A 101 -10.92 -16.60 10.70
CA MET A 101 -11.98 -16.99 9.77
C MET A 101 -11.70 -18.36 9.13
N GLU A 102 -10.46 -18.66 8.78
CA GLU A 102 -10.05 -19.96 8.25
C GLU A 102 -10.28 -21.08 9.27
N GLU A 103 -9.95 -20.84 10.54
CA GLU A 103 -10.21 -21.79 11.62
C GLU A 103 -11.71 -22.04 11.81
N ALA A 104 -12.51 -20.97 11.92
CA ALA A 104 -13.97 -21.07 12.07
C ALA A 104 -14.64 -21.77 10.87
N THR A 105 -14.18 -21.50 9.65
CA THR A 105 -14.70 -22.17 8.45
C THR A 105 -14.31 -23.65 8.41
N CYS A 106 -13.11 -24.01 8.86
CA CYS A 106 -12.69 -25.40 8.98
C CYS A 106 -13.57 -26.16 9.99
N GLU A 107 -13.86 -25.57 11.15
CA GLU A 107 -14.77 -26.15 12.15
C GLU A 107 -16.19 -26.34 11.57
N LEU A 108 -16.70 -25.32 10.87
CA LEU A 108 -18.01 -25.38 10.24
C LEU A 108 -18.09 -26.49 9.19
N ILE A 109 -17.05 -26.66 8.37
CA ILE A 109 -16.97 -27.76 7.39
C ILE A 109 -17.03 -29.12 8.09
N GLN A 110 -16.30 -29.30 9.19
CA GLN A 110 -16.35 -30.54 9.96
C GLN A 110 -17.74 -30.80 10.56
N PHE A 111 -18.40 -29.75 11.06
CA PHE A 111 -19.76 -29.85 11.59
C PHE A 111 -20.77 -30.25 10.50
N CYS A 112 -20.70 -29.62 9.33
CA CYS A 112 -21.53 -29.96 8.18
C CYS A 112 -21.35 -31.41 7.74
N LYS A 113 -20.11 -31.94 7.74
CA LYS A 113 -19.85 -33.37 7.45
C LYS A 113 -20.55 -34.28 8.45
N LYS A 114 -20.42 -34.00 9.75
CA LYS A 114 -21.08 -34.78 10.81
C LYS A 114 -22.60 -34.74 10.70
N LEU A 115 -23.17 -33.58 10.39
CA LEU A 115 -24.62 -33.46 10.18
C LEU A 115 -25.09 -34.26 8.97
N LYS A 116 -24.34 -34.21 7.86
CA LYS A 116 -24.64 -34.99 6.66
C LYS A 116 -24.61 -36.50 6.94
N GLU A 117 -23.61 -36.97 7.69
CA GLU A 117 -23.53 -38.39 8.09
C GLU A 117 -24.73 -38.80 8.96
N LYS A 118 -25.10 -37.97 9.94
CA LYS A 118 -26.31 -38.21 10.76
C LYS A 118 -27.59 -38.23 9.94
N GLN A 119 -27.72 -37.32 8.98
CA GLN A 119 -28.87 -37.28 8.08
C GLN A 119 -28.94 -38.57 7.25
N VAL A 120 -27.83 -39.02 6.67
CA VAL A 120 -27.78 -40.26 5.90
C VAL A 120 -28.13 -41.47 6.76
N ASP A 121 -27.64 -41.55 8.01
CA ASP A 121 -28.02 -42.64 8.93
C ASP A 121 -29.51 -42.60 9.30
N GLN A 122 -30.06 -41.41 9.58
CA GLN A 122 -31.49 -41.24 9.87
C GLN A 122 -32.38 -41.61 8.68
N GLU A 123 -32.04 -41.15 7.48
CA GLU A 123 -32.72 -41.53 6.25
C GLU A 123 -32.62 -43.04 6.00
N GLY A 124 -31.46 -43.63 6.27
CA GLY A 124 -31.25 -45.06 6.18
C GLY A 124 -32.18 -45.84 7.11
N ARG A 125 -32.26 -45.43 8.39
CA ARG A 125 -33.16 -46.04 9.39
C ARG A 125 -34.63 -45.88 9.03
N ALA A 126 -35.05 -44.68 8.62
CA ALA A 126 -36.42 -44.39 8.23
C ALA A 126 -36.89 -45.19 7.00
N ARG A 127 -35.96 -45.71 6.18
CA ARG A 127 -36.27 -46.52 5.00
C ARG A 127 -36.16 -48.03 5.22
N ARG A 128 -35.70 -48.50 6.39
CA ARG A 128 -35.51 -49.95 6.63
C ARG A 128 -36.80 -50.75 6.50
N ASP A 129 -37.91 -50.14 6.91
CA ASP A 129 -39.23 -50.78 6.89
C ASP A 129 -40.00 -50.46 5.59
N ASN A 130 -39.39 -49.72 4.66
CA ASN A 130 -40.03 -49.33 3.41
C ASN A 130 -39.68 -50.33 2.29
N VAL A 131 -40.69 -51.04 1.79
CA VAL A 131 -40.56 -51.89 0.60
C VAL A 131 -40.85 -51.08 -0.65
N ARG A 132 -39.95 -51.12 -1.64
CA ARG A 132 -40.14 -50.48 -2.95
C ARG A 132 -40.56 -51.52 -3.98
N LEU A 133 -41.75 -51.37 -4.53
CA LEU A 133 -42.26 -52.22 -5.61
C LEU A 133 -42.04 -51.53 -6.96
N HIS A 134 -41.28 -52.15 -7.84
CA HIS A 134 -40.98 -51.65 -9.18
C HIS A 134 -41.81 -52.39 -10.24
N GLY A 135 -42.10 -51.74 -11.38
CA GLY A 135 -42.79 -52.37 -12.52
C GLY A 135 -44.32 -52.41 -12.43
N ILE A 136 -44.92 -51.70 -11.46
CA ILE A 136 -46.37 -51.54 -11.39
C ILE A 136 -46.80 -50.49 -12.41
N LYS A 137 -47.74 -50.86 -13.30
CA LYS A 137 -48.33 -49.91 -14.27
C LYS A 137 -49.15 -48.85 -13.53
N GLU A 138 -48.91 -47.58 -13.85
CA GLU A 138 -49.69 -46.47 -13.32
C GLU A 138 -51.20 -46.67 -13.64
N GLY A 139 -52.06 -46.40 -12.66
CA GLY A 139 -53.51 -46.54 -12.78
C GLY A 139 -54.10 -47.90 -12.43
N ALA A 140 -53.27 -48.93 -12.19
CA ALA A 140 -53.75 -50.24 -11.74
C ALA A 140 -54.47 -50.18 -10.38
N GLU A 141 -54.17 -49.18 -9.54
CA GLU A 141 -54.75 -48.98 -8.20
C GLU A 141 -56.28 -48.87 -8.14
N LYS A 142 -56.93 -48.47 -9.23
CA LYS A 142 -58.39 -48.23 -9.26
C LYS A 142 -59.23 -49.50 -9.25
N ASP A 143 -58.64 -50.63 -9.62
CA ASP A 143 -59.37 -51.89 -9.81
C ASP A 143 -59.35 -52.80 -8.56
N ALA A 144 -58.66 -52.41 -7.48
CA ALA A 144 -58.54 -53.19 -6.25
C ALA A 144 -59.17 -52.45 -5.06
N GLU A 145 -60.33 -52.91 -4.59
CA GLU A 145 -61.09 -52.35 -3.46
C GLU A 145 -60.32 -52.40 -2.13
N SER A 146 -59.36 -53.32 -2.02
CA SER A 146 -58.29 -53.35 -1.03
C SER A 146 -56.96 -53.30 -1.77
N GLY A 147 -56.25 -52.17 -1.73
CA GLY A 147 -55.09 -51.90 -2.58
C GLY A 147 -54.09 -53.05 -2.76
N TRP A 148 -53.43 -53.10 -3.92
CA TRP A 148 -52.54 -54.18 -4.42
C TRP A 148 -51.58 -54.82 -3.43
N GLY A 149 -51.17 -54.10 -2.38
CA GLY A 149 -50.31 -54.63 -1.31
C GLY A 149 -50.87 -55.91 -0.67
N HIS A 150 -52.18 -56.00 -0.45
CA HIS A 150 -52.81 -57.20 0.11
C HIS A 150 -52.82 -58.39 -0.87
N HIS A 151 -53.01 -58.12 -2.17
CA HIS A 151 -53.03 -59.16 -3.20
C HIS A 151 -51.64 -59.76 -3.43
N VAL A 152 -50.59 -58.93 -3.48
CA VAL A 152 -49.20 -59.39 -3.65
C VAL A 152 -48.73 -60.19 -2.43
N ALA A 153 -49.07 -59.75 -1.21
CA ALA A 153 -48.73 -60.47 0.02
C ALA A 153 -49.42 -61.85 0.11
N ALA A 154 -50.71 -61.92 -0.26
CA ALA A 154 -51.51 -63.15 -0.21
C ALA A 154 -51.03 -64.24 -1.20
N VAL A 155 -50.43 -63.86 -2.33
CA VAL A 155 -50.02 -64.80 -3.38
C VAL A 155 -48.70 -65.51 -3.07
N HIS A 156 -47.85 -64.99 -2.17
CA HIS A 156 -46.49 -65.55 -1.94
C HIS A 156 -46.13 -65.88 -0.49
N LEU A 157 -46.87 -65.40 0.52
CA LEU A 157 -46.55 -65.67 1.92
C LEU A 157 -47.71 -66.41 2.60
N HIS A 158 -47.54 -67.72 2.78
CA HIS A 158 -48.43 -68.51 3.63
C HIS A 158 -48.07 -68.21 5.10
N SER A 159 -48.94 -67.46 5.79
CA SER A 159 -49.44 -67.74 7.16
C SER A 159 -49.53 -66.59 8.17
N ASP A 160 -49.07 -65.36 7.90
CA ASP A 160 -49.25 -64.24 8.86
C ASP A 160 -49.88 -62.99 8.23
N PRO A 161 -50.79 -62.28 8.93
CA PRO A 161 -51.37 -61.01 8.46
C PRO A 161 -50.30 -59.91 8.45
N VAL A 162 -50.08 -59.29 7.28
CA VAL A 162 -49.15 -58.17 7.11
C VAL A 162 -49.90 -56.86 7.27
N GLU A 163 -49.52 -56.04 8.26
CA GLU A 163 -50.02 -54.68 8.44
C GLU A 163 -49.20 -53.69 7.59
N VAL A 164 -49.89 -52.89 6.76
CA VAL A 164 -49.27 -51.82 5.98
C VAL A 164 -49.63 -50.49 6.61
N CYS A 165 -48.66 -49.83 7.26
CA CYS A 165 -48.91 -48.60 8.02
C CYS A 165 -49.17 -47.37 7.14
N HIS A 166 -48.52 -47.27 5.98
CA HIS A 166 -48.69 -46.14 5.07
C HIS A 166 -48.25 -46.52 3.65
N ASN A 167 -49.03 -46.14 2.63
CA ASN A 167 -48.71 -46.34 1.22
C ASN A 167 -48.73 -45.01 0.49
N HIS A 168 -47.70 -44.74 -0.30
CA HIS A 168 -47.60 -43.54 -1.13
C HIS A 168 -46.93 -43.87 -2.46
N PHE A 169 -47.52 -43.44 -3.58
CA PHE A 169 -46.92 -43.57 -4.89
C PHE A 169 -46.01 -42.37 -5.15
N GLN A 170 -44.70 -42.61 -5.17
CA GLN A 170 -43.72 -41.57 -5.48
C GLN A 170 -43.29 -41.70 -6.93
N LEU A 171 -43.57 -40.68 -7.73
CA LEU A 171 -43.02 -40.59 -9.08
C LEU A 171 -41.50 -40.57 -8.98
N PHE A 172 -40.86 -41.58 -9.56
CA PHE A 172 -39.41 -41.68 -9.63
C PHE A 172 -38.92 -40.62 -10.63
N GLN A 173 -38.73 -39.38 -10.17
CA GLN A 173 -37.95 -38.42 -10.92
C GLN A 173 -36.55 -39.00 -11.00
N GLN A 174 -36.14 -39.40 -12.21
CA GLN A 174 -34.77 -39.84 -12.45
C GLN A 174 -33.85 -38.74 -11.91
N ASN A 175 -32.99 -39.10 -10.95
CA ASN A 175 -31.92 -38.24 -10.48
C ASN A 175 -31.07 -37.88 -11.69
N VAL A 176 -31.38 -36.75 -12.34
CA VAL A 176 -30.47 -36.12 -13.26
C VAL A 176 -29.25 -35.79 -12.40
N PRO A 177 -28.06 -36.37 -12.67
CA PRO A 177 -26.89 -36.08 -11.87
C PRO A 177 -26.70 -34.57 -11.90
N SER A 178 -26.80 -33.93 -10.73
CA SER A 178 -26.43 -32.53 -10.58
C SER A 178 -25.03 -32.38 -11.16
N PRO A 179 -24.80 -31.43 -12.08
CA PRO A 179 -23.50 -31.27 -12.73
C PRO A 179 -22.42 -31.17 -11.64
N PRO A 180 -21.26 -31.82 -11.83
CA PRO A 180 -20.19 -31.78 -10.84
C PRO A 180 -19.87 -30.33 -10.50
N CYS A 181 -19.70 -29.98 -9.22
CA CYS A 181 -19.38 -28.62 -8.78
C CYS A 181 -18.09 -28.06 -9.44
N SER A 182 -17.28 -28.89 -10.11
CA SER A 182 -16.14 -28.47 -10.91
C SER A 182 -16.50 -27.96 -12.32
N ALA A 183 -17.77 -28.02 -12.73
CA ALA A 183 -18.28 -27.51 -14.01
C ALA A 183 -18.82 -26.08 -13.94
N TRP A 184 -18.51 -25.34 -12.87
CA TRP A 184 -18.34 -23.91 -13.02
C TRP A 184 -17.03 -23.71 -13.79
N ASN A 185 -17.10 -23.89 -15.10
CA ASN A 185 -16.17 -23.22 -15.98
C ASN A 185 -16.27 -21.75 -15.60
N TYR A 186 -15.22 -21.24 -14.96
CA TYR A 186 -14.84 -19.85 -15.10
C TYR A 186 -14.66 -19.65 -16.60
N GLU A 187 -15.76 -19.41 -17.33
CA GLU A 187 -15.68 -18.78 -18.62
C GLU A 187 -14.84 -17.54 -18.40
N HIS A 188 -13.67 -17.61 -18.99
CA HIS A 188 -12.70 -16.55 -19.11
C HIS A 188 -13.47 -15.27 -19.45
N TRP A 189 -13.66 -14.43 -18.44
CA TRP A 189 -14.26 -13.11 -18.61
C TRP A 189 -13.22 -12.26 -19.35
N GLU A 190 -13.12 -12.44 -20.66
CA GLU A 190 -12.46 -11.48 -21.55
C GLU A 190 -13.34 -10.24 -21.63
N GLY A 191 -13.33 -9.46 -20.56
CA GLY A 191 -13.78 -8.08 -20.55
C GLY A 191 -12.80 -7.25 -21.38
N ASN A 192 -13.11 -7.10 -22.67
CA ASN A 192 -12.50 -6.09 -23.52
C ASN A 192 -12.72 -4.69 -22.91
N LYS A 193 -11.60 -4.08 -22.47
CA LYS A 193 -11.28 -2.64 -22.46
C LYS A 193 -12.47 -1.67 -22.35
N THR A 194 -12.69 -1.14 -21.14
CA THR A 194 -12.51 0.31 -20.92
C THR A 194 -11.80 0.54 -19.60
N ARG A 195 -10.64 1.18 -19.70
CA ARG A 195 -9.79 1.60 -18.60
C ARG A 195 -10.49 2.77 -17.90
N THR A 196 -11.35 2.48 -16.94
CA THR A 196 -11.72 3.44 -15.89
C THR A 196 -11.51 2.76 -14.53
N SER A 197 -10.88 3.52 -13.66
CA SER A 197 -10.15 3.11 -12.47
C SER A 197 -10.99 2.34 -11.45
N PHE A 198 -10.50 1.18 -11.03
CA PHE A 198 -10.98 0.44 -9.86
C PHE A 198 -10.81 1.25 -8.55
N ASP A 199 -10.01 2.32 -8.56
CA ASP A 199 -9.84 3.25 -7.43
C ASP A 199 -11.07 4.15 -7.15
N SER A 200 -12.04 4.27 -8.06
CA SER A 200 -13.17 5.19 -7.86
C SER A 200 -14.37 4.58 -7.13
N LEU A 201 -14.48 3.25 -7.04
CA LEU A 201 -15.64 2.58 -6.41
C LEU A 201 -15.42 2.21 -4.94
N LEU A 202 -14.18 2.11 -4.47
CA LEU A 202 -13.88 1.99 -3.04
C LEU A 202 -13.94 3.34 -2.31
N ALA A 203 -13.85 4.46 -3.03
CA ALA A 203 -13.98 5.79 -2.44
C ALA A 203 -15.45 6.17 -2.15
N SER A 204 -16.43 5.63 -2.89
CA SER A 204 -17.84 6.04 -2.74
C SER A 204 -18.60 5.24 -1.66
N SER A 205 -18.21 3.99 -1.41
CA SER A 205 -18.89 3.11 -0.45
C SER A 205 -18.36 3.21 0.99
N PHE A 206 -17.14 3.75 1.18
CA PHE A 206 -16.52 3.86 2.51
C PHE A 206 -16.88 5.15 3.25
N VAL A 207 -17.37 6.18 2.54
CA VAL A 207 -17.82 7.45 3.14
C VAL A 207 -19.22 7.33 3.77
N ALA A 208 -20.06 6.38 3.34
CA ALA A 208 -21.43 6.23 3.86
C ALA A 208 -21.52 5.49 5.21
N ALA A 209 -20.43 4.93 5.75
CA ALA A 209 -20.45 4.14 6.98
C ALA A 209 -19.97 4.90 8.24
N PHE A 210 -19.51 6.15 8.11
CA PHE A 210 -18.92 6.91 9.23
C PHE A 210 -19.67 8.19 9.67
N GLU A 211 -20.86 8.45 9.14
CA GLU A 211 -21.77 9.46 9.69
C GLU A 211 -22.94 8.81 10.43
N LYS A 212 -22.66 8.27 11.63
CA LYS A 212 -23.70 8.14 12.66
C LYS A 212 -23.26 8.96 13.88
N PRO A 213 -23.96 10.06 14.21
CA PRO A 213 -23.68 10.79 15.43
C PRO A 213 -24.02 9.89 16.63
N ILE A 214 -23.05 9.77 17.54
CA ILE A 214 -23.25 9.16 18.85
C ILE A 214 -24.28 10.02 19.60
N SER A 215 -25.50 9.50 19.73
CA SER A 215 -26.52 10.10 20.60
C SER A 215 -26.04 10.05 22.04
N SER A 216 -25.71 11.21 22.60
CA SER A 216 -25.52 11.41 24.02
C SER A 216 -26.88 11.30 24.71
N SER A 217 -27.09 10.21 25.44
CA SER A 217 -28.22 10.07 26.37
C SER A 217 -27.78 9.26 27.58
N ILE A 218 -26.90 9.87 28.38
CA ILE A 218 -26.69 9.52 29.78
C ILE A 218 -26.78 10.83 30.56
N LEU A 219 -27.97 11.09 31.09
CA LEU A 219 -28.25 11.69 32.39
C LEU A 219 -29.73 11.46 32.71
#